data_AF-A0A373NDR9-F1
#
_entry.id   AF-A0A373NDR9-F1
#
_cell.length_a   1.000
_cell.length_b   1.000
_cell.length_c   1.000
_cell.angle_alpha   90.00
_cell.angle_beta   90.00
_cell.angle_gamma   90.00
#
_symmetry.space_group_name_H-M   'P 1'
#
loop_
_entity.id
_entity.type
_entity.pdbx_description
1 polymer ?
#
loop_
_entity_poly.entity_id
_entity_poly.type
_entity_poly.pdbx_seq_one_letter_code
_entity_poly.pdbx_strand_id
1 'polypeptide(L)' 'MRDNMTRKGNKQEEPEKLLLSVKETCELTGLSERTVRTIMAENEFTVRIGRRTLVHKKKFEKWLDKQYS' A
#
# COMPACT_ATOMS: atom_id res chain seq x y z
N MET A 1 -16.47 -26.40 4.96
CA MET A 1 -15.78 -25.24 5.54
C MET A 1 -14.29 -25.52 5.41
N ARG A 2 -13.53 -24.67 4.70
CA ARG A 2 -12.08 -24.86 4.51
C ARG A 2 -11.37 -23.75 5.26
N ASP A 3 -10.85 -24.09 6.43
CA ASP A 3 -9.99 -23.24 7.25
C ASP A 3 -8.71 -22.93 6.48
N ASN A 4 -8.52 -21.66 6.11
CA ASN A 4 -7.30 -21.21 5.45
C ASN A 4 -6.27 -20.84 6.52
N MET A 5 -5.41 -21.80 6.83
CA MET A 5 -4.26 -21.70 7.72
C MET A 5 -3.36 -20.52 7.32
N THR A 6 -3.35 -19.46 8.13
CA THR A 6 -2.44 -18.32 7.95
C THR A 6 -1.04 -18.75 8.39
N ARG A 7 -0.16 -19.03 7.41
CA ARG A 7 1.27 -19.23 7.65
C ARG A 7 1.87 -17.93 8.17
N LYS A 8 2.14 -17.87 9.47
CA LYS A 8 2.87 -16.78 10.12
C LYS A 8 4.36 -16.94 9.76
N GLY A 9 4.73 -16.47 8.57
CA GLY A 9 6.11 -16.42 8.09
C GLY A 9 6.92 -15.37 8.86
N ASN A 10 8.14 -15.75 9.22
CA ASN A 10 9.13 -14.94 9.91
C ASN A 10 9.25 -13.55 9.25
N LYS A 11 8.92 -12.46 9.98
CA LYS A 11 9.15 -11.08 9.51
C LYS A 11 10.65 -10.82 9.52
N GLN A 12 11.34 -11.25 8.47
CA GLN A 12 12.62 -10.65 8.11
C GLN A 12 12.29 -9.20 7.72
N GLU A 13 12.99 -8.25 8.32
CA GLU A 13 12.86 -6.83 7.98
C GLU A 13 13.35 -6.65 6.54
N GLU A 14 12.42 -6.81 5.60
CA GLU A 14 12.65 -6.52 4.19
C GLU A 14 13.14 -5.06 4.08
N PRO A 15 14.18 -4.80 3.25
CA PRO A 15 14.71 -3.45 3.08
C PRO A 15 13.56 -2.49 2.74
N GLU A 16 13.52 -1.35 3.42
CA GLU A 16 12.41 -0.38 3.31
C GLU A 16 12.19 0.02 1.85
N LYS A 17 11.11 -0.49 1.25
CA LYS A 17 10.76 -0.17 -0.14
C LYS A 17 10.28 1.27 -0.22
N LEU A 18 10.89 2.04 -1.14
CA LEU A 18 10.51 3.43 -1.40
C LEU A 18 9.17 3.54 -2.13
N LEU A 19 8.89 2.60 -3.04
CA LEU A 19 7.68 2.51 -3.83
C LEU A 19 6.92 1.23 -3.50
N LEU A 20 5.61 1.35 -3.29
CA LEU A 20 4.70 0.25 -3.00
C LEU A 20 3.78 0.01 -4.20
N SER A 21 3.52 -1.26 -4.50
CA SER A 21 2.45 -1.64 -5.39
C SER A 21 1.08 -1.40 -4.74
N VAL A 22 0.02 -1.44 -5.55
CA VAL A 22 -1.36 -1.38 -5.06
C VAL A 22 -1.61 -2.46 -4.00
N LYS A 23 -1.13 -3.69 -4.25
CA LYS A 23 -1.30 -4.82 -3.32
C LYS A 23 -0.59 -4.60 -1.99
N GLU A 24 0.66 -4.14 -2.01
CA GLU A 24 1.40 -3.79 -0.79
C GLU A 24 0.72 -2.66 -0.02
N THR A 25 0.12 -1.70 -0.72
CA THR A 25 -0.63 -0.60 -0.10
C THR A 25 -1.92 -1.11 0.57
N CYS A 26 -2.61 -2.07 -0.04
CA CYS A 26 -3.75 -2.76 0.56
C CYS A 26 -3.33 -3.53 1.82
N GLU A 27 -2.21 -4.26 1.78
CA GLU A 27 -1.68 -5.00 2.93
C GLU A 27 -1.25 -4.06 4.08
N LEU A 28 -0.70 -2.88 3.74
CA LEU A 28 -0.29 -1.88 4.72
C LEU A 28 -1.48 -1.21 5.43
N THR A 29 -2.54 -0.89 4.69
CA THR A 29 -3.68 -0.11 5.20
C THR A 29 -4.91 -0.95 5.59
N GLY A 30 -4.98 -2.19 5.15
CA GLY A 30 -6.18 -3.03 5.26
C GLY A 30 -7.32 -2.60 4.33
N LEU A 31 -7.11 -1.61 3.45
CA LEU A 31 -8.14 -1.11 2.54
C LEU A 31 -8.32 -2.03 1.32
N SER A 32 -9.53 -1.99 0.76
CA SER A 32 -9.83 -2.71 -0.48
C SER A 32 -9.04 -2.12 -1.65
N GLU A 33 -8.71 -2.96 -2.64
CA GLU A 33 -8.01 -2.50 -3.85
C GLU A 33 -8.75 -1.36 -4.57
N ARG A 34 -10.09 -1.40 -4.58
CA ARG A 34 -10.90 -0.34 -5.18
C ARG A 34 -10.67 0.99 -4.47
N THR A 35 -10.73 0.98 -3.14
CA THR A 35 -10.50 2.18 -2.31
C THR A 35 -9.10 2.72 -2.53
N VAL A 36 -8.08 1.86 -2.51
CA VAL A 36 -6.69 2.25 -2.77
C VAL A 36 -6.55 2.86 -4.16
N ARG A 37 -7.18 2.30 -5.19
CA ARG A 37 -7.14 2.86 -6.56
C ARG A 37 -7.81 4.22 -6.66
N THR A 38 -8.93 4.44 -5.98
CA THR A 38 -9.60 5.75 -5.91
C THR A 38 -8.68 6.77 -5.25
N ILE A 39 -8.14 6.43 -4.07
CA ILE A 39 -7.19 7.26 -3.33
C ILE A 39 -5.96 7.58 -4.20
N MET A 40 -5.42 6.60 -4.92
CA MET A 40 -4.28 6.79 -5.82
C MET A 40 -4.59 7.73 -7.00
N ALA A 41 -5.83 7.74 -7.51
CA ALA A 41 -6.21 8.59 -8.62
C ALA A 41 -6.39 10.06 -8.22
N GLU A 42 -6.75 10.30 -6.95
CA GLU A 42 -7.09 11.64 -6.44
C GLU A 42 -5.91 12.34 -5.74
N ASN A 43 -4.75 11.67 -5.59
CA ASN A 43 -3.64 12.18 -4.77
C ASN A 43 -2.25 12.13 -5.43
N GLU A 44 -1.37 13.05 -5.01
CA GLU A 44 -0.04 13.29 -5.59
C GLU A 44 1.11 12.41 -5.05
N PHE A 45 0.80 11.36 -4.26
CA PHE A 45 1.80 10.41 -3.77
C PHE A 45 2.01 9.22 -4.71
N THR A 46 1.44 9.25 -5.92
CA THR A 46 1.64 8.20 -6.92
C THR A 46 2.75 8.55 -7.92
N VAL A 47 3.45 7.52 -8.39
CA VAL A 47 4.48 7.64 -9.42
C VAL A 47 4.18 6.64 -10.52
N ARG A 48 4.12 7.11 -11.77
CA ARG A 48 3.95 6.24 -12.92
C ARG A 48 5.32 5.87 -13.49
N ILE A 49 5.61 4.57 -13.52
CA ILE A 49 6.83 4.01 -14.13
C ILE A 49 6.37 3.04 -15.23
N GLY A 50 6.54 3.47 -16.48
CA GLY A 50 6.02 2.75 -17.65
C GLY A 50 4.50 2.58 -17.59
N ARG A 51 4.04 1.33 -17.51
CA ARG A 51 2.61 0.96 -17.41
C ARG A 51 2.12 0.76 -15.97
N ARG A 52 3.02 0.86 -14.98
CA ARG A 52 2.69 0.64 -13.56
C ARG A 52 2.55 1.98 -12.85
N THR A 53 1.53 2.10 -12.01
CA THR A 53 1.40 3.19 -11.05
C THR A 53 1.73 2.64 -9.67
N LEU A 54 2.70 3.25 -9.01
CA LEU A 54 3.20 2.87 -7.69
C LEU A 54 2.91 3.99 -6.70
N VAL A 55 2.93 3.65 -5.41
CA VAL A 55 2.69 4.57 -4.30
C VAL A 55 4.02 4.90 -3.64
N HIS A 56 4.35 6.17 -3.49
CA HIS A 56 5.52 6.60 -2.75
C HIS A 56 5.26 6.49 -1.24
N LYS A 57 5.86 5.50 -0.57
CA LYS A 57 5.59 5.11 0.82
C LYS A 57 5.56 6.31 1.78
N LYS A 58 6.66 7.05 1.87
CA LYS A 58 6.79 8.21 2.78
C LYS A 58 5.77 9.33 2.54
N LYS A 59 5.37 9.57 1.28
CA LYS A 59 4.36 10.60 0.97
C LYS A 59 2.96 10.10 1.33
N PHE A 60 2.71 8.82 1.13
CA PHE A 60 1.45 8.17 1.48
C PHE A 60 1.24 8.11 3.00
N GLU A 61 2.25 7.71 3.77
CA GLU A 61 2.19 7.72 5.24
C GLU A 61 1.89 9.12 5.78
N LYS A 62 2.62 10.14 5.29
CA LYS A 62 2.32 11.55 5.63
C LYS A 62 0.93 12.00 5.24
N TRP A 63 0.36 11.46 4.17
CA TRP A 63 -1.01 11.78 3.77
C TRP A 63 -2.02 11.10 4.68
N LEU A 64 -1.78 9.84 5.08
CA LEU A 64 -2.60 9.13 6.06
C LEU A 64 -2.63 9.87 7.39
N ASP A 65 -1.47 10.30 7.91
CA ASP A 65 -1.39 11.06 9.17
C ASP A 65 -2.25 12.33 9.13
N LYS A 66 -2.36 12.99 7.96
CA LYS A 66 -3.23 14.15 7.78
C LYS A 66 -4.73 13.82 7.74
N GLN A 67 -5.12 12.59 7.41
CA GLN A 67 -6.54 12.19 7.42
C GLN A 67 -7.06 11.88 8.83
N TYR A 68 -6.17 11.53 9.75
CA TYR A 68 -6.50 11.21 11.15
C TYR A 68 -6.26 12.39 12.11
N SER A 69 -5.76 13.53 11.61
CA SER A 69 -5.54 14.77 12.38
C SER A 69 -6.70 15.74 12.25
#